data_AF-A0A258BVJ7-F1
#
_entry.id   AF-A0A258BVJ7-F1
#
_cell.length_a   1.000
_cell.length_b   1.000
_cell.length_c   1.000
_cell.angle_alpha   90.00
_cell.angle_beta   90.00
_cell.angle_gamma   90.00
#
_symmetry.space_group_name_H-M   'P 1'
#
loop_
_entity.id
_entity.type
_entity.pdbx_description
1 polymer ?
#
loop_
_entity_poly.entity_id
_entity_poly.type
_entity_poly.pdbx_seq_one_letter_code
_entity_poly.pdbx_strand_id
1 'polypeptide(L)'
;MDFRQIFFDPQGRSSPRDFARGLIVLTGVMVAILTLTVIAGPQVNVLQYALVFPYICVFAKRLHDAGQSAWLWLLFLAGWLVVNAVVGGILMQLMVPGAMELSTDLVNAMLAPEGVDQAAL
;
A
#
# COMPACT_ATOMS: atom_id res chain seq x y z
N MET A 1 15.65 -10.45 -22.86
CA MET A 1 15.60 -9.16 -22.14
C MET A 1 16.50 -9.31 -20.92
N ASP A 2 17.44 -8.41 -20.71
CA ASP A 2 18.42 -8.56 -19.62
C ASP A 2 17.91 -7.86 -18.36
N PHE A 3 17.36 -8.63 -17.42
CA PHE A 3 16.88 -8.13 -16.13
C PHE A 3 18.01 -7.54 -15.29
N ARG A 4 19.28 -7.85 -15.59
CA ARG A 4 20.42 -7.30 -14.87
C ARG A 4 20.62 -5.80 -15.12
N GLN A 5 20.38 -5.32 -16.34
CA GLN A 5 20.51 -3.88 -16.63
C GLN A 5 19.45 -3.01 -15.95
N ILE A 6 18.24 -3.54 -15.73
CA ILE A 6 17.15 -2.76 -15.11
C ILE A 6 17.35 -2.63 -13.60
N PHE A 7 17.79 -3.72 -12.94
CA PHE A 7 17.86 -3.78 -11.48
C PHE A 7 19.28 -3.61 -10.91
N PHE A 8 20.34 -3.84 -11.70
CA PHE A 8 21.72 -3.88 -11.20
C PHE A 8 22.72 -2.96 -11.92
N ASP A 9 22.32 -2.22 -12.96
CA ASP A 9 23.17 -1.19 -13.56
C ASP A 9 22.87 0.20 -12.97
N PRO A 10 23.75 0.74 -12.10
CA PRO A 10 23.57 2.05 -11.49
C PRO A 10 23.88 3.23 -12.42
N GLN A 11 24.51 3.01 -13.59
CA GLN A 11 25.08 4.09 -14.41
C GLN A 11 24.26 4.46 -15.67
N GLY A 12 23.20 3.72 -16.02
CA GLY A 12 22.33 4.04 -17.16
C GLY A 12 21.16 4.96 -16.80
N ARG A 13 20.98 6.07 -17.55
CA ARG A 13 19.79 6.95 -17.50
C ARG A 13 18.55 6.12 -17.81
N SER A 14 17.60 6.07 -16.87
CA SER A 14 16.41 5.23 -16.99
C SER A 14 15.49 5.75 -18.10
N SER A 15 15.34 4.95 -19.17
CA SER A 15 14.33 5.26 -20.17
C SER A 15 12.94 5.16 -19.53
N PRO A 16 11.94 5.96 -19.97
CA PRO A 16 10.56 5.82 -19.47
C PRO A 16 10.02 4.39 -19.57
N ARG A 17 10.46 3.64 -20.59
CA ARG A 17 10.06 2.25 -20.82
C ARG A 17 10.65 1.30 -19.78
N ASP A 18 11.90 1.49 -19.37
CA ASP A 18 12.55 0.61 -18.40
C ASP A 18 12.06 0.87 -16.97
N PHE A 19 11.79 2.14 -16.64
CA PHE A 19 11.08 2.51 -15.41
C PHE A 19 9.70 1.85 -15.33
N ALA A 20 8.90 1.95 -16.40
CA ALA A 20 7.58 1.34 -16.45
C ALA A 20 7.64 -0.20 -16.31
N ARG A 21 8.62 -0.86 -16.95
CA ARG A 21 8.84 -2.31 -16.78
C ARG A 21 9.17 -2.67 -15.33
N GLY A 22 10.06 -1.93 -14.68
CA GLY A 22 10.40 -2.13 -13.27
C GLY A 22 9.17 -1.99 -12.37
N LEU A 23 8.37 -0.94 -12.58
CA LEU A 23 7.12 -0.75 -11.84
C LEU A 23 6.09 -1.84 -12.10
N ILE A 24 5.91 -2.30 -13.35
CA ILE A 24 4.98 -3.39 -13.68
C ILE A 24 5.38 -4.67 -12.96
N VAL A 25 6.67 -5.02 -12.95
CA VAL A 25 7.16 -6.21 -12.26
C VAL A 25 6.93 -6.10 -10.75
N LEU A 26 7.30 -4.97 -10.14
CA LEU A 26 7.07 -4.72 -8.71
C LEU A 26 5.59 -4.82 -8.33
N THR A 27 4.73 -4.23 -9.15
CA THR A 27 3.28 -4.25 -8.94
C THR A 27 2.71 -5.66 -9.14
N GLY A 28 3.22 -6.41 -10.11
CA GLY A 28 2.86 -7.82 -10.32
C GLY A 28 3.21 -8.70 -9.11
N VAL A 29 4.37 -8.50 -8.50
CA VAL A 29 4.75 -9.20 -7.27
C VAL A 29 3.86 -8.78 -6.10
N MET A 30 3.54 -7.48 -5.98
CA MET A 30 2.63 -6.98 -4.95
C MET A 30 1.25 -7.65 -5.08
N VAL A 31 0.68 -7.71 -6.29
CA VAL A 31 -0.60 -8.38 -6.54
C VAL A 31 -0.52 -9.87 -6.20
N ALA A 32 0.59 -10.55 -6.52
CA ALA A 32 0.78 -11.95 -6.12
C ALA A 32 0.77 -12.12 -4.59
N ILE A 33 1.44 -11.23 -3.84
CA ILE A 33 1.41 -11.24 -2.36
C ILE A 33 0.00 -11.01 -1.83
N LEU A 34 -0.75 -10.06 -2.41
CA LEU A 34 -2.14 -9.80 -2.00
C LEU A 34 -3.03 -11.02 -2.25
N THR A 35 -2.92 -11.66 -3.42
CA THR A 35 -3.66 -12.91 -3.72
C THR A 35 -3.28 -14.02 -2.76
N LEU A 36 -1.98 -14.19 -2.46
CA LEU A 36 -1.52 -15.16 -1.48
C LEU A 36 -2.03 -14.86 -0.07
N THR A 37 -2.18 -13.58 0.30
CA THR A 37 -2.75 -13.18 1.59
C THR A 37 -4.19 -13.65 1.73
N VAL A 38 -4.98 -13.60 0.65
CA VAL A 38 -6.36 -14.10 0.64
C VAL A 38 -6.43 -15.62 0.82
N ILE A 39 -5.48 -16.36 0.21
CA ILE A 39 -5.49 -17.83 0.21
C ILE A 39 -4.87 -18.42 1.49
N ALA A 40 -3.73 -17.88 1.92
CA ALA A 40 -2.91 -18.44 3.00
C ALA A 40 -3.11 -17.73 4.36
N GLY A 41 -3.79 -16.58 4.37
CA GLY A 41 -4.10 -15.79 5.56
C GLY A 41 -3.30 -14.50 5.70
N PRO A 42 -3.71 -13.62 6.63
CA PRO A 42 -3.21 -12.25 6.76
C PRO A 42 -1.73 -12.16 7.11
N GLN A 43 -1.15 -13.16 7.75
CA GLN A 43 0.27 -13.20 8.13
C GLN A 43 1.23 -13.10 6.93
N VAL A 44 0.81 -13.54 5.73
CA VAL A 44 1.62 -13.45 4.51
C VAL A 44 1.79 -12.02 4.03
N ASN A 45 0.90 -11.12 4.44
CA ASN A 45 0.92 -9.72 4.05
C ASN A 45 2.23 -9.01 4.46
N VAL A 46 2.94 -9.50 5.47
CA VAL A 46 4.25 -8.97 5.91
C VAL A 46 5.29 -8.93 4.78
N LEU A 47 5.17 -9.82 3.77
CA LEU A 47 6.06 -9.86 2.62
C LEU A 47 6.02 -8.56 1.80
N GLN A 48 4.92 -7.81 1.86
CA GLN A 48 4.79 -6.54 1.14
C GLN A 48 5.84 -5.51 1.59
N TYR A 49 6.29 -5.58 2.85
CA TYR A 49 7.29 -4.63 3.38
C TYR A 49 8.65 -4.82 2.70
N ALA A 50 8.97 -6.04 2.25
CA ALA A 50 10.18 -6.29 1.47
C ALA A 50 10.16 -5.58 0.11
N LEU A 51 8.98 -5.25 -0.43
CA LEU A 51 8.83 -4.51 -1.69
C LEU A 51 9.01 -2.99 -1.53
N VAL A 52 8.97 -2.45 -0.31
CA VAL A 52 9.11 -1.00 -0.08
C VAL A 52 10.46 -0.51 -0.58
N PHE A 53 11.54 -1.21 -0.23
CA PHE A 53 12.89 -0.84 -0.64
C PHE A 53 13.08 -0.77 -2.17
N PRO A 54 12.74 -1.80 -2.98
CA PRO A 54 12.90 -1.70 -4.42
C PRO A 54 11.97 -0.66 -5.07
N TYR A 55 10.79 -0.37 -4.51
CA TYR A 55 9.99 0.78 -4.94
C TYR A 55 10.75 2.11 -4.74
N ILE A 56 11.37 2.31 -3.57
CA ILE A 56 12.19 3.50 -3.29
C ILE A 56 13.31 3.61 -4.34
N CYS A 57 14.05 2.53 -4.59
CA CYS A 57 15.18 2.56 -5.53
C CYS A 57 14.76 2.98 -6.95
N VAL A 58 13.66 2.41 -7.46
CA VAL A 58 13.19 2.70 -8.83
C VAL A 58 12.72 4.16 -8.97
N PHE A 59 11.98 4.68 -8.00
CA PHE A 59 11.52 6.08 -8.03
C PHE A 59 12.65 7.07 -7.76
N ALA A 60 13.52 6.80 -6.78
CA ALA A 60 14.65 7.65 -6.46
C ALA A 60 15.59 7.80 -7.67
N LYS A 61 15.88 6.69 -8.37
CA LYS A 61 16.69 6.73 -9.62
C LYS A 61 16.02 7.59 -10.69
N ARG A 62 14.70 7.44 -10.90
CA ARG A 62 13.96 8.23 -11.90
C ARG A 62 13.93 9.72 -11.58
N LEU A 63 13.74 10.08 -10.31
CA LEU A 63 13.76 11.47 -9.86
C LEU A 63 15.16 12.07 -9.98
N HIS A 64 16.19 11.31 -9.60
CA HIS A 64 17.58 11.70 -9.77
C HIS A 64 17.94 11.93 -11.25
N ASP A 65 17.50 11.06 -12.15
CA ASP A 65 17.69 11.21 -13.60
C ASP A 65 16.97 12.45 -14.18
N ALA A 66 15.94 12.95 -13.49
CA ALA A 66 15.22 14.17 -13.83
C ALA A 66 15.84 15.43 -13.20
N GLY A 67 16.97 15.31 -12.49
CA GLY A 67 17.61 16.40 -11.74
C GLY A 67 16.84 16.81 -10.48
N GLN A 68 15.91 15.98 -10.03
CA GLN A 68 15.06 16.22 -8.86
C GLN A 68 15.60 15.47 -7.64
N SER A 69 15.18 15.90 -6.44
CA SER A 69 15.61 15.24 -5.21
C SER A 69 14.93 13.87 -5.05
N ALA A 70 15.68 12.87 -4.60
CA ALA A 70 15.15 11.53 -4.31
C ALA A 70 14.07 11.56 -3.21
N TRP A 71 14.13 12.55 -2.32
CA TRP A 71 13.15 12.78 -1.25
C TRP A 71 11.73 13.04 -1.76
N LEU A 72 11.57 13.51 -3.01
CA LEU A 72 10.24 13.65 -3.62
C LEU A 72 9.51 12.30 -3.76
N TRP A 73 10.20 11.17 -3.65
CA TRP A 73 9.54 9.87 -3.54
C TRP A 73 8.54 9.81 -2.36
N LEU A 74 8.82 10.49 -1.24
CA LEU A 74 7.89 10.54 -0.11
C LEU A 74 6.53 11.15 -0.48
N LEU A 75 6.49 12.08 -1.44
CA LEU A 75 5.24 12.64 -1.95
C LEU A 75 4.41 11.56 -2.67
N PHE A 76 5.05 10.73 -3.47
CA PHE A 76 4.39 9.60 -4.14
C PHE A 76 3.91 8.56 -3.14
N LEU A 77 4.70 8.28 -2.09
CA LEU A 77 4.28 7.40 -1.00
C LEU A 77 3.05 7.96 -0.28
N ALA A 78 3.06 9.26 0.07
CA ALA A 78 1.91 9.91 0.70
C ALA A 78 0.66 9.86 -0.19
N GLY A 79 0.81 10.15 -1.49
CA GLY A 79 -0.28 10.02 -2.46
C GLY A 79 -0.82 8.59 -2.53
N TRP A 80 0.05 7.58 -2.53
CA TRP A 80 -0.36 6.18 -2.51
C TRP A 80 -1.13 5.81 -1.24
N LEU A 81 -0.69 6.26 -0.06
CA LEU A 81 -1.39 6.03 1.21
C LEU A 81 -2.80 6.63 1.19
N VAL A 82 -2.94 7.86 0.68
CA VAL A 82 -4.24 8.52 0.56
C VAL A 82 -5.16 7.76 -0.40
N VAL A 83 -4.66 7.39 -1.58
CA VAL A 83 -5.43 6.62 -2.56
C VAL A 83 -5.86 5.28 -1.97
N ASN A 84 -4.96 4.58 -1.27
CA ASN A 84 -5.26 3.30 -0.65
C ASN A 84 -6.35 3.43 0.43
N ALA A 85 -6.27 4.45 1.30
CA ALA A 85 -7.26 4.70 2.33
C ALA A 85 -8.65 5.02 1.74
N VAL A 86 -8.70 5.89 0.72
CA VAL A 86 -9.95 6.28 0.06
C VAL A 86 -10.57 5.10 -0.67
N VAL A 87 -9.80 4.40 -1.51
CA VAL A 87 -10.29 3.25 -2.28
C VAL A 87 -10.71 2.12 -1.33
N GLY A 88 -9.91 1.83 -0.31
CA GLY A 88 -10.22 0.82 0.70
C GLY A 88 -11.51 1.13 1.46
N GLY A 89 -11.69 2.38 1.90
CA GLY A 89 -12.93 2.82 2.57
C GLY A 89 -14.16 2.68 1.69
N ILE A 90 -14.07 3.12 0.43
CA ILE A 90 -15.16 2.99 -0.55
C ILE A 90 -15.49 1.51 -0.80
N LEU A 91 -14.48 0.68 -1.09
CA LEU A 91 -14.67 -0.75 -1.36
C LEU A 91 -15.28 -1.47 -0.16
N MET A 92 -14.88 -1.14 1.07
CA MET A 92 -15.44 -1.73 2.27
C MET A 92 -16.94 -1.42 2.40
N GLN A 93 -17.36 -0.18 2.15
CA GLN A 93 -18.80 0.18 2.18
C GLN A 93 -19.59 -0.51 1.06
N LEU A 94 -18.98 -0.71 -0.10
CA LEU A 94 -19.62 -1.41 -1.21
C LEU A 94 -19.78 -2.92 -0.95
N MET A 95 -18.81 -3.53 -0.28
CA MET A 95 -18.84 -4.98 0.02
C MET A 95 -19.64 -5.30 1.29
N VAL A 96 -19.64 -4.40 2.27
CA VAL A 96 -20.38 -4.52 3.54
C VAL A 96 -21.16 -3.23 3.78
N PRO A 97 -22.39 -3.12 3.26
CA PRO A 97 -23.23 -1.95 3.48
C PRO A 97 -23.47 -1.74 4.97
N GLY A 98 -23.29 -0.50 5.46
CA GLY A 98 -23.45 -0.18 6.88
C GLY A 98 -22.25 -0.52 7.77
N ALA A 99 -21.12 -0.97 7.21
CA ALA A 99 -19.92 -1.27 7.99
C ALA A 99 -19.39 -0.06 8.78
N MET A 100 -19.61 1.17 8.28
CA MET A 100 -19.16 2.37 8.99
C MET A 100 -20.03 2.62 10.23
N GLU A 101 -21.35 2.49 10.11
CA GLU A 101 -22.30 2.64 11.21
C GLU A 101 -22.05 1.60 12.31
N LEU A 102 -21.84 0.34 11.90
CA LEU A 102 -21.50 -0.73 12.83
C LEU A 102 -20.19 -0.47 13.57
N SER A 103 -19.19 0.09 12.89
CA SER A 103 -17.91 0.45 13.51
C SER A 103 -18.05 1.60 14.52
N THR A 104 -18.89 2.59 14.22
CA THR A 104 -19.15 3.71 15.14
C THR A 104 -19.93 3.25 16.37
N ASP A 105 -20.89 2.34 16.21
CA ASP A 105 -21.65 1.78 17.33
C ASP A 105 -20.75 0.93 18.25
N LEU A 106 -19.87 0.13 17.67
CA LEU A 106 -18.87 -0.65 18.42
C LEU A 106 -17.91 0.25 19.20
N VAL A 107 -17.43 1.33 18.58
CA VAL A 107 -16.55 2.30 19.23
C VAL A 107 -17.28 3.02 20.37
N ASN A 108 -18.53 3.43 20.15
CA ASN A 108 -19.35 4.05 21.18
C ASN A 108 -19.64 3.08 22.35
N ALA A 109 -19.88 1.80 22.06
CA ALA A 109 -20.09 0.76 23.07
C ALA A 109 -18.80 0.45 23.85
N MET A 110 -17.62 0.50 23.23
CA MET A 110 -16.34 0.32 23.91
C MET A 110 -15.89 1.54 24.72
N LEU A 111 -16.29 2.74 24.32
CA LEU A 111 -16.02 3.99 25.03
C LEU A 111 -17.06 4.29 26.12
N ALA A 112 -18.18 3.56 26.13
CA ALA A 112 -19.07 3.57 27.26
C ALA A 112 -18.29 3.03 28.48
N PRO A 113 -18.03 3.84 29.52
CA PRO A 113 -17.45 3.32 30.75
C PRO A 113 -18.42 2.25 31.26
N GLU A 114 -17.94 1.08 31.66
CA GLU A 114 -18.82 0.00 32.15
C GLU A 114 -19.68 0.51 33.32
N GLY A 115 -20.87 0.98 33.00
CA GLY A 115 -22.04 1.07 33.84
C GLY A 115 -22.83 -0.18 33.60
N VAL A 116 -22.45 -1.25 34.28
CA VAL A 116 -23.40 -2.26 34.73
C VAL A 116 -24.51 -1.50 35.47
N ASP A 117 -25.56 -1.11 34.76
CA ASP A 117 -26.87 -0.95 35.37
C ASP A 117 -27.87 -1.74 34.53
N GLN A 118 -27.93 -3.02 34.85
CA GLN A 118 -29.02 -3.91 34.51
C GLN A 118 -30.28 -3.66 35.36
N ALA A 119 -30.40 -2.61 36.18
CA ALA A 119 -31.42 -2.61 37.24
C ALA A 119 -32.02 -1.24 37.60
N ALA A 120 -32.52 -0.46 36.63
CA ALA A 120 -33.51 0.57 36.94
C ALA A 120 -34.38 0.99 35.74
N LEU A 121 -35.57 0.38 35.66
CA LEU A 121 -36.79 0.78 34.93
C LEU A 121 -36.88 0.41 33.43
#